data_AF-A0A6V7L193-F1
#
_entry.id   AF-A0A6V7L193-F1
#
_cell.length_a   1.000
_cell.length_b   1.000
_cell.length_c   1.000
_cell.angle_alpha   90.00
_cell.angle_beta   90.00
_cell.angle_gamma   90.00
#
_symmetry.space_group_name_H-M   'P 1'
#
loop_
_entity.id
_entity.type
_entity.pdbx_description
1 polymer ?
#
loop_
_entity_poly.entity_id
_entity_poly.type
_entity_poly.pdbx_seq_one_letter_code
_entity_poly.pdbx_strand_id
1 'polypeptide(L)'
;KVVEAATRQLKKLSHTTSIYMQPKYHEYAEKLTAKMPGNLKVVYMTNSGSESNELAFQLAKLHTGANDIISLRNGYHGGTYKTNAATASSVWRYPMPAASGHIH
;
A
#
# COMPACT_ATOMS: atom_id res chain seq x y z
N LYS A 1 -4.37 -6.38 -25.31
CA LYS A 1 -4.86 -7.08 -24.09
C LYS A 1 -5.17 -6.12 -22.94
N VAL A 2 -4.20 -5.40 -22.34
CA VAL A 2 -4.48 -4.50 -21.18
C VAL A 2 -5.36 -3.30 -21.56
N VAL A 3 -5.00 -2.56 -22.61
CA VAL A 3 -5.77 -1.39 -23.08
C VAL A 3 -7.23 -1.75 -23.37
N GLU A 4 -7.45 -2.84 -24.10
CA GLU A 4 -8.79 -3.33 -24.44
C GLU A 4 -9.63 -3.68 -23.19
N ALA A 5 -9.03 -4.36 -22.21
CA ALA A 5 -9.71 -4.69 -20.95
C ALA A 5 -10.07 -3.42 -20.17
N ALA A 6 -9.14 -2.45 -20.10
CA ALA A 6 -9.38 -1.16 -19.47
C ALA A 6 -10.51 -0.38 -20.18
N THR A 7 -10.46 -0.25 -21.51
CA THR A 7 -11.52 0.44 -22.28
C THR A 7 -12.88 -0.22 -22.10
N ARG A 8 -12.95 -1.55 -22.06
CA ARG A 8 -14.21 -2.28 -21.82
C ARG A 8 -14.79 -1.98 -20.45
N GLN A 9 -13.96 -1.98 -19.41
CA GLN A 9 -14.41 -1.65 -18.06
C GLN A 9 -14.81 -0.17 -17.96
N LEU A 10 -14.03 0.75 -18.53
CA LEU A 10 -14.32 2.19 -18.52
C LEU A 10 -15.65 2.53 -19.20
N LYS A 11 -16.00 1.84 -20.30
CA LYS A 11 -17.31 1.98 -20.97
C LYS A 11 -18.49 1.46 -20.14
N LYS A 12 -18.24 0.57 -19.17
CA LYS A 12 -19.27 -0.01 -18.29
C LYS A 12 -19.40 0.74 -16.97
N LEU A 13 -18.28 1.00 -16.30
CA LEU A 13 -18.17 1.71 -15.04
C LEU A 13 -16.72 2.18 -14.84
N SER A 14 -16.52 3.50 -14.84
CA SER A 14 -15.20 4.11 -14.65
C SER A 14 -14.80 4.27 -13.17
N HIS A 15 -15.75 4.63 -12.30
CA HIS A 15 -15.48 4.89 -10.89
C HIS A 15 -16.67 4.48 -10.02
N THR A 16 -16.35 4.01 -8.80
CA THR A 16 -17.30 3.81 -7.71
C THR A 16 -16.56 4.00 -6.40
N THR A 17 -17.28 4.46 -5.37
CA THR A 17 -16.80 4.43 -3.99
C THR A 17 -16.67 2.98 -3.51
N SER A 18 -15.81 2.76 -2.51
CA SER A 18 -15.57 1.46 -1.87
C SER A 18 -16.78 0.89 -1.11
N ILE A 19 -17.82 1.70 -0.87
CA ILE A 19 -19.04 1.24 -0.19
C ILE A 19 -19.86 0.26 -1.03
N TYR A 20 -19.70 0.28 -2.36
CA TYR A 20 -20.42 -0.61 -3.27
C TYR A 20 -19.56 -1.81 -3.65
N MET A 21 -20.16 -3.00 -3.61
CA MET A 21 -19.51 -4.22 -4.08
C MET A 21 -19.31 -4.16 -5.60
N GLN A 22 -18.09 -4.41 -6.05
CA GLN A 22 -17.74 -4.54 -7.46
C GLN A 22 -17.05 -5.90 -7.69
N PRO A 23 -17.68 -6.84 -8.40
CA PRO A 23 -17.15 -8.20 -8.63
C PRO A 23 -15.69 -8.26 -9.09
N LYS A 24 -15.23 -7.30 -9.90
CA LYS A 24 -13.85 -7.29 -10.40
C LYS A 24 -12.78 -7.11 -9.32
N TYR A 25 -13.09 -6.44 -8.21
CA TYR A 25 -12.16 -6.36 -7.08
C TYR A 25 -12.03 -7.71 -6.38
N HIS A 26 -13.14 -8.42 -6.19
CA HIS A 26 -13.15 -9.75 -5.55
C HIS A 26 -12.41 -10.78 -6.40
N GLU A 27 -12.73 -10.89 -7.70
CA GLU A 27 -12.03 -11.79 -8.63
C GLU A 27 -10.52 -11.52 -8.66
N TYR A 28 -10.11 -10.25 -8.55
CA TYR A 28 -8.70 -9.88 -8.49
C TYR A 28 -8.06 -10.31 -7.16
N ALA A 29 -8.73 -10.06 -6.03
CA ALA A 29 -8.25 -10.44 -4.71
C ALA A 29 -8.08 -11.97 -4.58
N GLU A 30 -9.02 -12.77 -5.10
CA GLU A 30 -8.90 -14.23 -5.13
C GLU A 30 -7.68 -14.68 -5.95
N LYS A 31 -7.50 -14.13 -7.16
CA LYS A 31 -6.36 -14.46 -8.02
C LYS A 31 -5.02 -14.01 -7.43
N LEU A 32 -5.01 -12.91 -6.68
CA LEU A 32 -3.81 -12.40 -6.01
C LEU A 32 -3.43 -13.29 -4.83
N THR A 33 -4.38 -13.59 -3.94
CA THR A 33 -4.16 -14.41 -2.73
C THR A 33 -3.84 -15.87 -3.04
N ALA A 34 -4.29 -16.40 -4.18
CA ALA A 34 -3.88 -17.71 -4.69
C ALA A 34 -2.37 -17.78 -4.99
N LYS A 35 -1.70 -16.65 -5.23
CA LYS A 35 -0.25 -16.57 -5.49
C LYS A 35 0.58 -16.28 -4.23
N MET A 36 -0.07 -16.00 -3.11
CA MET A 36 0.61 -15.60 -1.87
C MET A 36 0.86 -16.80 -0.96
N PRO A 37 2.03 -16.87 -0.28
CA PRO A 37 2.38 -17.97 0.59
C PRO A 37 1.55 -17.97 1.88
N GLY A 38 1.40 -19.17 2.47
CA GLY A 38 0.81 -19.36 3.79
C GLY A 38 -0.56 -18.69 3.96
N ASN A 39 -0.70 -17.91 5.05
CA ASN A 39 -1.95 -17.32 5.49
C ASN A 39 -2.20 -15.91 4.93
N LEU A 40 -1.45 -15.46 3.93
CA LEU A 40 -1.65 -14.15 3.28
C LEU A 40 -2.88 -14.19 2.36
N LYS A 41 -4.07 -14.14 2.95
CA LYS A 41 -5.37 -14.33 2.27
C LYS A 41 -6.31 -13.12 2.31
N VAL A 42 -5.88 -12.00 2.92
CA VAL A 42 -6.66 -10.76 3.00
C VAL A 42 -5.98 -9.69 2.16
N VAL A 43 -6.75 -8.97 1.34
CA VAL A 43 -6.27 -7.89 0.46
C VAL A 43 -6.99 -6.60 0.78
N TYR A 44 -6.22 -5.55 1.02
CA TYR A 44 -6.72 -4.18 1.06
C TYR A 44 -6.12 -3.41 -0.13
N MET A 45 -6.97 -2.83 -0.96
CA MET A 45 -6.53 -2.10 -2.16
C MET A 45 -6.20 -0.65 -1.81
N THR A 46 -5.06 -0.17 -2.30
CA THR A 46 -4.65 1.23 -2.23
C THR A 46 -4.28 1.72 -3.63
N ASN A 47 -4.06 3.03 -3.79
CA ASN A 47 -3.78 3.67 -5.07
C ASN A 47 -2.28 3.80 -5.36
N SER A 48 -1.45 3.63 -4.34
CA SER A 48 0.01 3.72 -4.46
C SER A 48 0.73 2.83 -3.45
N GLY A 49 2.01 2.58 -3.70
CA GLY A 49 2.89 1.89 -2.73
C GLY A 49 3.08 2.68 -1.44
N SER A 50 3.09 4.02 -1.49
CA SER A 50 3.15 4.84 -0.27
C SER A 50 1.92 4.62 0.60
N GLU A 51 0.71 4.63 0.02
CA GLU A 51 -0.52 4.31 0.75
C GLU A 51 -0.52 2.88 1.30
N SER A 52 0.00 1.91 0.53
CA SER A 52 0.13 0.53 1.01
C SER A 52 1.02 0.45 2.26
N ASN A 53 2.15 1.16 2.25
CA ASN A 53 3.09 1.17 3.37
C ASN A 53 2.53 1.94 4.57
N GLU A 54 1.82 3.06 4.39
CA GLU A 54 1.17 3.74 5.50
C GLU A 54 0.12 2.87 6.18
N LEU A 55 -0.68 2.14 5.39
CA LEU A 55 -1.64 1.17 5.93
C LEU A 55 -0.92 0.04 6.66
N ALA A 56 0.18 -0.48 6.10
CA ALA A 56 0.98 -1.51 6.76
C ALA A 56 1.54 -1.03 8.11
N PHE A 57 2.05 0.21 8.18
CA PHE A 57 2.49 0.80 9.44
C PHE A 57 1.34 0.92 10.44
N GLN A 58 0.17 1.38 9.99
CA GLN A 58 -1.01 1.49 10.85
C GLN A 58 -1.46 0.13 11.39
N LEU A 59 -1.52 -0.91 10.54
CA LEU A 59 -1.89 -2.26 10.95
C LEU A 59 -0.88 -2.86 11.91
N ALA A 60 0.43 -2.66 11.67
CA ALA A 60 1.49 -3.14 12.56
C ALA A 60 1.40 -2.48 13.94
N LYS A 61 1.24 -1.15 14.01
CA LYS A 61 1.07 -0.43 15.27
C LYS A 61 -0.21 -0.85 16.00
N LEU A 62 -1.31 -1.03 15.28
CA LEU A 62 -2.59 -1.47 15.86
C LEU A 62 -2.48 -2.89 16.43
N HIS A 63 -1.81 -3.79 15.73
CA HIS A 63 -1.68 -5.19 16.16
C HIS A 63 -0.71 -5.35 17.33
N THR A 64 0.41 -4.63 17.32
CA THR A 64 1.50 -4.82 18.29
C THR A 64 1.46 -3.87 19.48
N GLY A 65 0.78 -2.72 19.35
CA GLY A 65 0.86 -1.60 20.30
C GLY A 65 2.18 -0.84 20.28
N ALA A 66 3.15 -1.25 19.45
CA ALA A 66 4.44 -0.57 19.34
C ALA A 66 4.30 0.77 18.59
N ASN A 67 5.09 1.76 18.98
CA ASN A 67 5.14 3.04 18.28
C ASN A 67 6.20 3.09 17.18
N ASP A 68 7.26 2.29 17.29
CA ASP A 68 8.42 2.42 16.40
C ASP A 68 8.31 1.53 15.16
N ILE A 69 8.71 2.09 14.03
CA ILE A 69 8.90 1.40 12.75
C ILE A 69 10.40 1.43 12.43
N ILE A 70 10.99 0.24 12.30
CA ILE A 70 12.40 0.08 11.95
C ILE A 70 12.49 -0.18 10.44
N SER A 71 13.31 0.61 9.73
CA SER A 71 13.61 0.38 8.32
C SER A 71 15.11 0.27 8.07
N LEU A 72 15.49 -0.30 6.93
CA LEU A 72 16.89 -0.49 6.60
C LEU A 72 17.48 0.77 5.95
N ARG A 73 18.75 1.06 6.25
CA ARG A 73 19.53 2.07 5.52
C ARG A 73 19.49 1.81 4.02
N ASN A 74 19.42 2.89 3.23
CA ASN A 74 19.23 2.87 1.77
C ASN A 74 17.90 2.27 1.27
N GLY A 75 16.95 1.96 2.16
CA GLY A 75 15.60 1.53 1.78
C GLY A 75 14.73 2.67 1.23
N TYR A 76 13.79 2.32 0.33
CA TYR A 76 12.77 3.24 -0.18
C TYR A 76 11.37 2.69 0.13
N HIS A 77 10.58 3.48 0.86
CA HIS A 77 9.23 3.09 1.28
C HIS A 77 8.14 4.06 0.80
N GLY A 78 8.52 5.14 0.11
CA GLY A 78 7.59 6.12 -0.44
C GLY A 78 7.97 7.56 -0.11
N GLY A 79 7.16 8.48 -0.61
CA GLY A 79 7.35 9.93 -0.50
C GLY A 79 6.27 10.66 0.30
N THR A 80 5.26 9.96 0.83
CA THR A 80 4.27 10.56 1.72
C THR A 80 4.87 10.79 3.10
N TYR A 81 4.25 11.62 3.94
CA TYR A 81 4.85 12.05 5.21
C TYR A 81 5.36 10.89 6.10
N LYS A 82 4.58 9.82 6.29
CA LYS A 82 5.01 8.67 7.12
C LYS A 82 5.99 7.76 6.37
N THR A 83 5.78 7.54 5.09
CA THR A 83 6.67 6.67 4.31
C THR A 83 8.04 7.29 4.01
N ASN A 84 8.11 8.61 3.89
CA ASN A 84 9.35 9.34 3.77
C ASN A 84 10.19 9.23 5.05
N ALA A 85 9.55 9.18 6.22
CA ALA A 85 10.22 8.92 7.49
C ALA A 85 10.83 7.51 7.56
N ALA A 86 10.24 6.54 6.87
CA ALA A 86 10.82 5.20 6.69
C ALA A 86 11.84 5.11 5.54
N THR A 87 11.85 6.04 4.58
CA THR A 87 12.79 6.08 3.46
C THR A 87 14.18 6.54 3.91
N ALA A 88 15.17 5.67 3.79
CA ALA A 88 16.57 5.90 4.18
C ALA A 88 17.52 6.02 2.97
N SER A 89 16.98 6.15 1.75
CA SER A 89 17.74 6.46 0.54
C SER A 89 17.89 7.99 0.40
N SER A 90 19.12 8.49 0.46
CA SER A 90 19.41 9.94 0.44
C SER A 90 18.84 10.66 -0.79
N VAL A 91 18.86 10.03 -1.96
CA VAL A 91 18.35 10.62 -3.22
C VAL A 91 16.82 10.79 -3.26
N TRP A 92 16.09 10.12 -2.35
CA TRP A 92 14.61 10.11 -2.33
C TRP A 92 14.03 10.59 -0.99
N ARG A 93 14.89 10.90 -0.01
CA ARG A 93 14.46 11.40 1.30
C ARG A 93 14.32 12.92 1.21
N TYR A 94 13.14 13.43 1.56
CA TYR A 94 12.91 14.87 1.54
C TYR A 94 13.48 15.49 2.82
N PRO A 95 14.01 16.72 2.77
CA PRO A 95 14.59 17.40 3.93
C PRO A 95 13.49 17.97 4.85
N MET A 96 12.61 17.09 5.34
CA MET A 96 11.46 17.42 6.17
C MET A 96 11.60 16.76 7.55
N PRO A 97 10.99 17.31 8.62
CA PRO A 97 10.92 16.65 9.91
C PRO A 97 10.28 15.26 9.78
N ALA A 98 10.99 14.23 10.20
CA ALA A 98 10.50 12.86 10.11
C ALA A 98 9.28 12.65 11.04
N ALA A 99 8.31 11.87 10.57
CA ALA A 99 7.22 11.41 11.42
C ALA A 99 7.79 10.63 12.63
N SER A 100 7.27 10.91 13.82
CA SER A 100 7.72 10.25 15.06
C SER A 100 7.64 8.72 14.98
N GLY A 101 8.55 8.04 15.68
CA GLY A 101 8.61 6.59 15.74
C GLY A 101 9.11 5.91 14.45
N HIS A 102 10.02 6.54 13.69
CA HIS A 102 10.71 5.90 12.57
C HIS A 102 12.23 5.90 12.82
N ILE A 103 12.84 4.71 12.72
CA ILE A 103 14.24 4.46 13.09
C ILE A 103 14.93 3.70 11.94
N HIS A 104 16.22 3.99 11.69
CA HIS A 104 17.05 3.35 10.64
C HIS A 104 18.32 2.71 11.19
#